data_AF-A0A1D6P8B1-F1
#
_entry.id   AF-A0A1D6P8B1-F1
#
_cell.length_a   1.000
_cell.length_b   1.000
_cell.length_c   1.000
_cell.angle_alpha   90.00
_cell.angle_beta   90.00
_cell.angle_gamma   90.00
#
_symmetry.space_group_name_H-M   'P 1'
#
loop_
_entity.id
_entity.type
_entity.pdbx_description
1 polymer ?
#
loop_
_entity_poly.entity_id
_entity_poly.type
_entity_poly.pdbx_seq_one_letter_code
_entity_poly.pdbx_strand_id
1 'polypeptide(L)'
;MLMIRIIHQHQLIMFKRRIPCLDSYLDKVNMSLWPRFKMVFDLHLNSLRNANIKTLWEDDVHPHYVTRRYAEFTASLVHLNVEHGDGQLDLNLERLRMAIEDLLVKLAKMFSKPKLQTVFLINNYDLTISILKEAGTEGGKAQQHFEEVLKSNIAIYVEELLLEQFSSLIRFVKSRPADETAANSEKASIAEVEPLVKDFASRYKAAIELMHYDVITSFSNFLCGMEILRATLAQLLLYYTRLSECVKRINGGSALNKDLVSISSILFEIKKYSRTF
;
A
#
# COMPACT_ATOMS: atom_id res chain seq x y z
N MET A 1 7.05 -22.59 18.74
CA MET A 1 6.85 -23.13 17.38
C MET A 1 7.91 -24.15 16.99
N LEU A 2 9.20 -23.80 16.93
CA LEU A 2 10.26 -24.74 16.49
C LEU A 2 10.24 -26.09 17.25
N MET A 3 10.18 -26.07 18.59
CA MET A 3 10.10 -27.31 19.38
C MET A 3 8.87 -28.18 19.03
N ILE A 4 7.72 -27.55 18.78
CA ILE A 4 6.49 -28.24 18.37
C ILE A 4 6.71 -28.93 17.01
N ARG A 5 7.35 -28.23 16.07
CA ARG A 5 7.66 -28.77 14.73
C ARG A 5 8.70 -29.89 14.80
N ILE A 6 9.71 -29.77 15.65
CA ILE A 6 10.68 -30.84 15.90
C ILE A 6 9.97 -32.09 16.43
N ILE A 7 9.06 -31.96 17.41
CA ILE A 7 8.34 -33.11 17.96
C ILE A 7 7.44 -33.74 16.91
N HIS A 8 6.72 -32.94 16.12
CA HIS A 8 5.92 -33.45 15.02
C HIS A 8 6.75 -34.26 14.03
N GLN A 9 7.93 -33.76 13.67
CA GLN A 9 8.84 -34.50 12.80
C GLN A 9 9.33 -35.80 13.44
N HIS A 10 9.60 -35.81 14.74
CA HIS A 10 9.93 -37.04 15.46
C HIS A 10 8.77 -38.03 15.47
N GLN A 11 7.53 -37.58 15.67
CA GLN A 11 6.34 -38.42 15.58
C GLN A 11 6.22 -39.07 14.18
N LEU A 12 6.42 -38.30 13.11
CA LEU A 12 6.41 -38.83 11.74
C LEU A 12 7.52 -39.87 11.51
N ILE A 13 8.72 -39.64 12.04
CA ILE A 13 9.84 -40.59 11.94
C ILE A 13 9.55 -41.87 12.73
N MET A 14 9.04 -41.78 13.96
CA MET A 14 8.71 -42.94 14.79
C MET A 14 7.58 -43.76 14.18
N PHE A 15 6.56 -43.10 13.61
CA PHE A 15 5.49 -43.74 12.86
C PHE A 15 6.04 -44.53 11.66
N LYS A 16 6.90 -43.90 10.84
CA LYS A 16 7.57 -44.57 9.70
C LYS A 16 8.43 -45.76 10.13
N ARG A 17 9.08 -45.67 11.29
CA ARG A 17 9.93 -46.73 11.87
C ARG A 17 9.15 -47.79 12.66
N ARG A 18 7.84 -47.61 12.85
CA ARG A 18 6.96 -48.50 13.64
C ARG A 18 7.44 -48.66 15.10
N ILE A 19 7.80 -47.55 15.75
CA ILE A 19 8.25 -47.53 17.15
C ILE A 19 7.16 -46.86 18.03
N PRO A 20 6.15 -47.60 18.51
CA PRO A 20 5.01 -47.01 19.23
C PRO A 20 5.31 -46.64 20.68
N CYS A 21 6.40 -47.15 21.26
CA CYS A 21 6.72 -46.96 22.68
C CYS A 21 6.96 -45.49 23.08
N LEU A 22 7.24 -44.61 22.12
CA LEU A 22 7.48 -43.19 22.35
C LEU A 22 6.25 -42.31 22.09
N ASP A 23 5.16 -42.85 21.54
CA ASP A 23 3.98 -42.07 21.14
C ASP A 23 3.39 -41.31 22.33
N SER A 24 3.14 -42.01 23.44
CA SER A 24 2.61 -41.40 24.67
C SER A 24 3.51 -40.29 25.22
N TYR A 25 4.84 -40.44 25.08
CA TYR A 25 5.78 -39.41 25.51
C TYR A 25 5.69 -38.18 24.59
N LEU A 26 5.80 -38.37 23.27
CA LEU A 26 5.76 -37.27 22.30
C LEU A 26 4.42 -36.51 22.36
N ASP A 27 3.31 -37.22 22.57
CA ASP A 27 1.99 -36.61 22.76
C ASP A 27 1.93 -35.74 24.02
N LYS A 28 2.47 -36.21 25.16
CA LYS A 28 2.55 -35.42 26.40
C LYS A 28 3.41 -34.17 26.22
N VAL A 29 4.51 -34.26 25.47
CA VAL A 29 5.34 -33.08 25.18
C VAL A 29 4.57 -32.10 24.29
N ASN A 30 3.89 -32.57 23.25
CA ASN A 30 3.03 -31.72 22.41
C ASN A 30 1.92 -31.02 23.21
N MET A 31 1.22 -31.77 24.09
CA MET A 31 0.18 -31.26 24.98
C MET A 31 0.72 -30.23 25.99
N SER A 32 2.03 -30.24 26.27
CA SER A 32 2.67 -29.25 27.14
C SER A 32 3.12 -28.00 26.37
N LEU A 33 3.57 -28.16 25.12
CA LEU A 33 4.12 -27.06 24.33
C LEU A 33 3.06 -26.19 23.67
N TRP A 34 1.98 -26.78 23.14
CA TRP A 34 0.93 -26.02 22.45
C TRP A 34 0.25 -24.98 23.35
N PRO A 35 -0.18 -25.31 24.60
CA PRO A 35 -0.75 -24.32 25.51
C PRO A 35 0.23 -23.18 25.83
N ARG A 36 1.52 -23.50 26.02
CA ARG A 36 2.57 -22.50 26.27
C ARG A 36 2.79 -21.60 25.06
N PHE A 37 2.83 -22.16 23.86
CA PHE A 37 2.93 -21.38 22.63
C PHE A 37 1.73 -20.45 22.48
N LYS A 38 0.50 -20.97 22.69
CA LYS A 38 -0.72 -20.18 22.60
C LYS A 38 -0.74 -19.03 23.61
N MET A 39 -0.34 -19.28 24.86
CA MET A 39 -0.22 -18.25 25.88
C MET A 39 0.73 -17.12 25.45
N VAL A 40 1.92 -17.45 24.96
CA VAL A 40 2.90 -16.45 24.49
C VAL A 40 2.37 -15.69 23.27
N PHE A 41 1.75 -16.39 22.31
CA PHE A 41 1.13 -15.77 21.15
C PHE A 41 0.04 -14.77 21.55
N ASP A 42 -0.81 -15.15 22.51
CA ASP A 42 -1.88 -14.27 23.03
C ASP A 42 -1.31 -13.05 23.73
N LEU A 43 -0.18 -13.18 24.44
CA LEU A 43 0.52 -12.02 25.01
C LEU A 43 1.02 -11.06 23.94
N HIS A 44 1.60 -11.56 22.84
CA HIS A 44 2.00 -10.72 21.70
C HIS A 44 0.78 -10.03 21.05
N LEU A 45 -0.30 -10.76 20.84
CA LEU A 45 -1.54 -10.21 20.28
C LEU A 45 -2.13 -9.12 21.18
N ASN A 46 -2.21 -9.37 22.48
CA ASN A 46 -2.71 -8.40 23.46
C ASN A 46 -1.79 -7.18 23.58
N SER A 47 -0.47 -7.36 23.45
CA SER A 47 0.49 -6.25 23.41
C SER A 47 0.23 -5.30 22.24
N LEU A 48 -0.15 -5.81 21.07
CA LEU A 48 -0.52 -4.97 19.93
C LEU A 48 -1.87 -4.27 20.15
N ARG A 49 -2.87 -5.01 20.63
CA ARG A 49 -4.23 -4.48 20.85
C ARG A 49 -4.29 -3.39 21.92
N ASN A 50 -3.50 -3.55 22.98
CA ASN A 50 -3.46 -2.64 24.12
C ASN A 50 -2.26 -1.67 24.06
N ALA A 51 -1.60 -1.58 22.91
CA ALA A 51 -0.48 -0.70 22.68
C ALA A 51 -0.86 0.77 22.95
N ASN A 52 -0.06 1.47 23.76
CA ASN A 52 -0.27 2.88 24.00
C ASN A 52 0.29 3.71 22.84
N ILE A 53 -0.63 4.25 22.03
CA ILE A 53 -0.31 5.04 20.83
C ILE A 53 0.61 6.21 21.17
N LYS A 54 0.36 6.93 22.29
CA LYS A 54 1.13 8.12 22.64
C LYS A 54 2.59 7.81 22.97
N THR A 55 2.87 6.63 23.50
CA THR A 55 4.24 6.22 23.82
C THR A 55 4.97 5.62 22.64
N LEU A 56 4.23 5.09 21.66
CA LEU A 56 4.79 4.48 20.45
C LEU A 56 4.92 5.47 19.30
N TRP A 57 4.17 6.57 19.34
CA TRP A 57 4.16 7.51 18.23
C TRP A 57 5.48 8.27 18.14
N GLU A 58 6.00 8.33 16.92
CA GLU A 58 7.16 9.10 16.51
C GLU A 58 6.72 9.96 15.30
N ASP A 59 7.22 11.19 15.22
CA ASP A 59 6.94 12.09 14.08
C ASP A 59 7.80 11.71 12.87
N ASP A 60 7.65 10.48 12.42
CA ASP A 60 8.41 9.90 11.32
C ASP A 60 7.52 9.00 10.45
N VAL A 61 7.51 9.27 9.15
CA VAL A 61 6.73 8.52 8.16
C VAL A 61 7.41 7.21 7.73
N HIS A 62 8.67 6.98 8.12
CA HIS A 62 9.37 5.74 7.86
C HIS A 62 8.71 4.53 8.56
N PRO A 63 9.03 3.29 8.13
CA PRO A 63 8.43 2.11 8.72
C PRO A 63 8.69 2.03 10.23
N HIS A 64 7.62 1.91 11.00
CA HIS A 64 7.68 1.83 12.44
C HIS A 64 8.32 0.49 12.88
N TYR A 65 9.13 0.50 13.93
CA TYR A 65 9.89 -0.70 14.36
C TYR A 65 8.99 -1.90 14.71
N VAL A 66 7.76 -1.66 15.18
CA VAL A 66 6.78 -2.73 15.49
C VAL A 66 6.36 -3.48 14.24
N THR A 67 6.29 -2.80 13.09
CA THR A 67 5.97 -3.41 11.79
C THR A 67 7.00 -4.44 11.40
N ARG A 68 8.28 -4.10 11.54
CA ARG A 68 9.39 -5.03 11.28
C ARG A 68 9.31 -6.26 12.20
N ARG A 69 9.12 -6.04 13.51
CA ARG A 69 8.97 -7.14 14.48
C ARG A 69 7.79 -8.06 14.14
N TYR A 70 6.65 -7.48 13.75
CA TYR A 70 5.48 -8.23 13.31
C TYR A 70 5.79 -9.06 12.06
N ALA A 71 6.41 -8.44 11.04
CA ALA A 71 6.69 -9.07 9.76
C ALA A 71 7.69 -10.22 9.91
N GLU A 72 8.80 -10.01 10.63
CA GLU A 72 9.82 -11.04 10.89
C GLU A 72 9.25 -12.21 11.70
N PHE A 73 8.42 -11.93 12.71
CA PHE A 73 7.76 -12.96 13.50
C PHE A 73 6.76 -13.77 12.67
N THR A 74 5.95 -13.10 11.86
CA THR A 74 4.98 -13.74 10.97
C THR A 74 5.68 -14.58 9.90
N ALA A 75 6.70 -14.02 9.24
CA ALA A 75 7.57 -14.73 8.30
C ALA A 75 8.14 -16.02 8.89
N SER A 76 8.70 -15.93 10.10
CA SER A 76 9.27 -17.09 10.80
C SER A 76 8.22 -18.16 11.10
N LEU A 77 7.01 -17.76 11.51
CA LEU A 77 5.93 -18.70 11.79
C LEU A 77 5.39 -19.36 10.52
N VAL A 78 5.21 -18.60 9.44
CA VAL A 78 4.79 -19.11 8.13
C VAL A 78 5.82 -20.10 7.60
N HIS A 79 7.11 -19.74 7.63
CA HIS A 79 8.20 -20.60 7.17
C HIS A 79 8.26 -21.92 7.94
N LEU A 80 8.08 -21.90 9.27
CA LEU A 80 8.02 -23.10 10.10
C LEU A 80 6.74 -23.94 9.89
N ASN A 81 5.73 -23.40 9.20
CA ASN A 81 4.41 -24.01 9.05
C ASN A 81 4.08 -24.49 7.63
N VAL A 82 4.99 -24.30 6.65
CA VAL A 82 4.74 -24.58 5.22
C VAL A 82 4.16 -25.99 4.97
N GLU A 83 4.62 -27.00 5.70
CA GLU A 83 4.19 -28.40 5.51
C GLU A 83 3.02 -28.83 6.44
N HIS A 84 2.47 -27.91 7.25
CA HIS A 84 1.57 -28.23 8.36
C HIS A 84 0.26 -27.43 8.29
N GLY A 85 -0.75 -28.01 7.64
CA GLY A 85 -2.03 -27.37 7.32
C GLY A 85 -3.17 -27.60 8.32
N ASP A 86 -2.92 -27.62 9.63
CA ASP A 86 -4.00 -27.81 10.63
C ASP A 86 -4.91 -26.58 10.80
N GLY A 87 -4.61 -25.45 10.13
CA GLY A 87 -5.40 -24.22 10.08
C GLY A 87 -5.46 -23.43 11.40
N GLN A 88 -4.98 -23.99 12.51
CA GLN A 88 -5.03 -23.31 13.82
C GLN A 88 -4.06 -22.12 13.86
N LEU A 89 -2.90 -22.23 13.19
CA LEU A 89 -1.95 -21.13 13.10
C LEU A 89 -2.51 -20.00 12.22
N ASP A 90 -3.19 -20.32 11.12
CA ASP A 90 -3.71 -19.33 10.17
C ASP A 90 -4.68 -18.35 10.84
N LEU A 91 -5.61 -18.85 11.66
CA LEU A 91 -6.55 -18.00 12.40
C LEU A 91 -5.84 -17.07 13.39
N ASN A 92 -4.75 -17.53 14.01
CA ASN A 92 -3.98 -16.74 14.95
C ASN A 92 -3.16 -15.66 14.23
N LEU A 93 -2.52 -16.00 13.11
CA LEU A 93 -1.79 -15.05 12.25
C LEU A 93 -2.74 -13.97 11.69
N GLU A 94 -3.95 -14.36 11.31
CA GLU A 94 -4.99 -13.43 10.88
C GLU A 94 -5.37 -12.42 11.97
N ARG A 95 -5.56 -12.90 13.21
CA ARG A 95 -5.83 -12.00 14.36
C ARG A 95 -4.66 -11.05 14.62
N LEU A 96 -3.42 -11.52 14.43
CA LEU A 96 -2.22 -10.71 14.60
C LEU A 96 -2.13 -9.63 13.52
N ARG A 97 -2.41 -9.99 12.26
CA ARG A 97 -2.52 -9.08 11.11
C ARG A 97 -3.52 -7.95 11.39
N MET A 98 -4.74 -8.30 11.80
CA MET A 98 -5.75 -7.29 12.15
C MET A 98 -5.28 -6.35 13.28
N ALA A 99 -4.58 -6.88 14.28
CA ALA A 99 -4.10 -6.07 15.40
C ALA A 99 -2.97 -5.11 15.01
N ILE A 100 -2.05 -5.53 14.14
CA ILE A 100 -1.00 -4.62 13.64
C ILE A 100 -1.59 -3.55 12.72
N GLU A 101 -2.55 -3.89 11.86
CA GLU A 101 -3.20 -2.89 10.99
C GLU A 101 -3.97 -1.84 11.78
N ASP A 102 -4.74 -2.25 12.78
CA ASP A 102 -5.44 -1.32 13.66
C ASP A 102 -4.45 -0.39 14.39
N LEU A 103 -3.33 -0.93 14.88
CA LEU A 103 -2.26 -0.13 15.48
C LEU A 103 -1.66 0.87 14.47
N LEU A 104 -1.36 0.43 13.26
CA LEU A 104 -0.80 1.29 12.22
C LEU A 104 -1.76 2.41 11.81
N VAL A 105 -3.05 2.12 11.65
CA VAL A 105 -4.06 3.14 11.36
C VAL A 105 -4.19 4.14 12.51
N LYS A 106 -4.11 3.67 13.77
CA LYS A 106 -4.11 4.55 14.96
C LYS A 106 -2.88 5.45 15.01
N LEU A 107 -1.69 4.92 14.69
CA LEU A 107 -0.45 5.70 14.60
C LEU A 107 -0.51 6.70 13.44
N ALA A 108 -1.00 6.28 12.27
CA ALA A 108 -1.17 7.15 11.11
C ALA A 108 -2.04 8.38 11.43
N LYS A 109 -3.14 8.19 12.16
CA LYS A 109 -4.05 9.28 12.58
C LYS A 109 -3.42 10.34 13.47
N MET A 110 -2.22 10.10 14.01
CA MET A 110 -1.49 11.09 14.79
C MET A 110 -0.82 12.16 13.91
N PHE A 111 -0.57 11.88 12.62
CA PHE A 111 -0.07 12.89 11.69
C PHE A 111 -1.18 13.89 11.36
N SER A 112 -0.84 15.19 11.38
CA SER A 112 -1.80 16.27 11.12
C SER A 112 -2.29 16.34 9.68
N LYS A 113 -1.43 15.98 8.71
CA LYS A 113 -1.74 16.02 7.28
C LYS A 113 -2.18 14.64 6.79
N PRO A 114 -3.36 14.51 6.15
CA PRO A 114 -3.82 13.25 5.56
C PRO A 114 -2.78 12.57 4.65
N LYS A 115 -2.10 13.34 3.79
CA LYS A 115 -0.99 12.85 2.94
C LYS A 115 0.08 12.10 3.74
N LEU A 116 0.49 12.62 4.90
CA LEU A 116 1.50 11.97 5.75
C LEU A 116 0.97 10.68 6.40
N GLN A 117 -0.33 10.64 6.74
CA GLN A 117 -0.97 9.41 7.22
C GLN A 117 -0.88 8.31 6.15
N THR A 118 -1.20 8.65 4.90
CA THR A 118 -1.13 7.72 3.77
C THR A 118 0.31 7.26 3.49
N VAL A 119 1.30 8.17 3.52
CA VAL A 119 2.73 7.85 3.35
C VAL A 119 3.20 6.86 4.42
N PHE A 120 2.88 7.12 5.70
CA PHE A 120 3.24 6.23 6.79
C PHE A 120 2.67 4.82 6.58
N LEU A 121 1.40 4.71 6.19
CA LEU A 121 0.78 3.41 5.92
C LEU A 121 1.45 2.67 4.76
N ILE A 122 1.71 3.36 3.64
CA ILE A 122 2.42 2.80 2.47
C ILE A 122 3.78 2.25 2.89
N ASN A 123 4.60 3.03 3.59
CA ASN A 123 5.94 2.62 4.02
C ASN A 123 5.90 1.36 4.92
N ASN A 124 4.95 1.28 5.84
CA ASN A 124 4.80 0.12 6.72
C ASN A 124 4.31 -1.13 5.98
N TYR A 125 3.38 -0.98 5.03
CA TYR A 125 2.89 -2.10 4.22
C TYR A 125 3.96 -2.60 3.25
N ASP A 126 4.70 -1.71 2.61
CA ASP A 126 5.80 -2.06 1.71
C ASP A 126 6.91 -2.86 2.44
N LEU A 127 7.31 -2.42 3.64
CA LEU A 127 8.28 -3.17 4.45
C LEU A 127 7.74 -4.55 4.81
N THR A 128 6.47 -4.64 5.20
CA THR A 128 5.84 -5.90 5.58
C THR A 128 5.82 -6.87 4.40
N ILE A 129 5.43 -6.40 3.21
CA ILE A 129 5.42 -7.20 1.98
C ILE A 129 6.84 -7.67 1.64
N SER A 130 7.82 -6.79 1.75
CA SER A 130 9.23 -7.11 1.45
C SER A 130 9.74 -8.25 2.33
N ILE A 131 9.53 -8.18 3.64
CA ILE A 131 9.95 -9.22 4.59
C ILE A 131 9.19 -10.53 4.37
N LEU A 132 7.87 -10.46 4.12
CA LEU A 132 7.07 -11.67 3.89
C LEU A 132 7.45 -12.38 2.58
N LYS A 133 7.80 -11.63 1.53
CA LYS A 133 8.29 -12.19 0.24
C LYS A 133 9.62 -12.92 0.40
N GLU A 134 10.52 -12.41 1.24
CA GLU A 134 11.81 -13.06 1.52
C GLU A 134 11.66 -14.42 2.24
N ALA A 135 10.55 -14.63 2.97
CA ALA A 135 10.35 -15.80 3.83
C ALA A 135 9.99 -17.12 3.10
N GLY A 136 9.65 -17.07 1.81
CA GLY A 136 9.33 -18.26 1.00
C GLY A 136 7.99 -18.19 0.24
N THR A 137 7.76 -19.20 -0.60
CA THR A 137 6.80 -19.19 -1.73
C THR A 137 5.39 -18.72 -1.34
N GLU A 138 5.06 -17.51 -1.82
CA GLU A 138 3.77 -16.83 -1.81
C GLU A 138 3.32 -16.11 -0.53
N GLY A 139 4.18 -15.90 0.49
CA GLY A 139 3.97 -15.02 1.67
C GLY A 139 2.63 -15.12 2.41
N GLY A 140 1.83 -16.14 2.10
CA GLY A 140 0.49 -16.41 2.59
C GLY A 140 -0.55 -15.31 2.31
N LYS A 141 -1.71 -15.52 2.91
CA LYS A 141 -2.86 -14.59 2.88
C LYS A 141 -2.50 -13.20 3.41
N ALA A 142 -1.55 -13.12 4.34
CA ALA A 142 -1.11 -11.85 4.91
C ALA A 142 -0.39 -10.99 3.86
N GLN A 143 0.50 -11.56 3.05
CA GLN A 143 1.16 -10.82 1.97
C GLN A 143 0.12 -10.28 0.97
N GLN A 144 -0.78 -11.14 0.49
CA GLN A 144 -1.82 -10.74 -0.47
C GLN A 144 -2.68 -9.60 0.07
N HIS A 145 -3.10 -9.70 1.33
CA HIS A 145 -3.87 -8.64 1.98
C HIS A 145 -3.09 -7.31 2.04
N PHE A 146 -1.82 -7.33 2.44
CA PHE A 146 -1.02 -6.10 2.47
C PHE A 146 -0.76 -5.53 1.07
N GLU A 147 -0.62 -6.37 0.03
CA GLU A 147 -0.52 -5.90 -1.37
C GLU A 147 -1.80 -5.18 -1.83
N GLU A 148 -2.97 -5.71 -1.48
CA GLU A 148 -4.27 -5.08 -1.78
C GLU A 148 -4.42 -3.73 -1.07
N VAL A 149 -4.12 -3.68 0.23
CA VAL A 149 -4.22 -2.45 1.02
C VAL A 149 -3.14 -1.44 0.60
N LEU A 150 -1.93 -1.87 0.26
CA LEU A 150 -0.88 -1.03 -0.31
C LEU A 150 -1.38 -0.37 -1.60
N LYS A 151 -1.93 -1.16 -2.53
CA LYS A 151 -2.47 -0.64 -3.80
C LYS A 151 -3.59 0.39 -3.57
N SER A 152 -4.47 0.16 -2.61
CA SER A 152 -5.51 1.12 -2.24
C SER A 152 -4.92 2.43 -1.68
N ASN A 153 -3.91 2.35 -0.82
CA ASN A 153 -3.27 3.53 -0.24
C ASN A 153 -2.44 4.31 -1.28
N ILE A 154 -1.78 3.62 -2.23
CA ILE A 154 -1.10 4.28 -3.35
C ILE A 154 -2.12 5.09 -4.17
N ALA A 155 -3.31 4.54 -4.46
CA ALA A 155 -4.34 5.27 -5.18
C ALA A 155 -4.81 6.53 -4.42
N ILE A 156 -4.95 6.44 -3.09
CA ILE A 156 -5.28 7.60 -2.23
C ILE A 156 -4.16 8.64 -2.29
N TYR A 157 -2.92 8.24 -2.10
CA TYR A 157 -1.76 9.14 -2.11
C TYR A 157 -1.59 9.85 -3.47
N VAL A 158 -1.75 9.11 -4.57
CA VAL A 158 -1.72 9.67 -5.94
C VAL A 158 -2.76 10.77 -6.10
N GLU A 159 -3.98 10.56 -5.62
CA GLU A 159 -5.04 11.57 -5.68
C GLU A 159 -4.72 12.78 -4.80
N GLU A 160 -4.23 12.58 -3.57
CA GLU A 160 -3.82 13.66 -2.68
C GLU A 160 -2.70 14.52 -3.31
N LEU A 161 -1.67 13.86 -3.84
CA LEU A 161 -0.53 14.52 -4.48
C LEU A 161 -0.94 15.34 -5.71
N LEU A 162 -1.83 14.79 -6.54
CA LEU A 162 -2.36 15.48 -7.71
C LEU A 162 -3.27 16.64 -7.32
N LEU A 163 -4.09 16.51 -6.26
CA LEU A 163 -4.97 17.58 -5.78
C LEU A 163 -4.18 18.77 -5.24
N GLU A 164 -3.03 18.56 -4.59
CA GLU A 164 -2.15 19.64 -4.16
C GLU A 164 -1.66 20.50 -5.34
N GLN A 165 -1.52 19.91 -6.53
CA GLN A 165 -1.06 20.60 -7.73
C GLN A 165 -2.19 21.10 -8.64
N PHE A 166 -3.22 20.31 -8.87
CA PHE A 166 -4.20 20.55 -9.94
C PHE A 166 -5.65 20.43 -9.45
N SER A 167 -5.94 20.84 -8.21
CA SER A 167 -7.28 20.75 -7.59
C SER A 167 -8.41 21.25 -8.49
N SER A 168 -8.29 22.44 -9.07
CA SER A 168 -9.31 23.03 -9.95
C SER A 168 -9.56 22.21 -11.21
N LEU A 169 -8.49 21.74 -11.86
CA LEU A 169 -8.56 20.88 -13.04
C LEU A 169 -9.23 19.55 -12.71
N ILE A 170 -8.81 18.91 -11.61
CA ILE A 170 -9.33 17.60 -11.20
C ILE A 170 -10.80 17.71 -10.81
N ARG A 171 -11.19 18.76 -10.06
CA ARG A 171 -12.59 19.03 -9.72
C ARG A 171 -13.44 19.24 -10.98
N PHE A 172 -12.93 20.01 -11.94
CA PHE A 172 -13.59 20.22 -13.23
C PHE A 172 -13.81 18.89 -13.98
N VAL A 173 -12.78 18.06 -14.11
CA VAL A 173 -12.86 16.77 -14.84
C VAL A 173 -13.72 15.75 -14.11
N LYS A 174 -13.69 15.71 -12.77
CA LYS A 174 -14.52 14.77 -11.98
C LYS A 174 -15.99 15.16 -11.95
N SER A 175 -16.31 16.44 -12.05
CA SER A 175 -17.71 16.92 -12.10
C SER A 175 -18.46 16.49 -13.37
N ARG A 176 -17.75 15.96 -14.38
CA ARG A 176 -18.30 15.56 -15.67
C ARG A 176 -17.98 14.09 -15.95
N PRO A 177 -18.98 13.18 -15.93
CA PRO A 177 -18.77 11.76 -16.26
C PRO A 177 -18.11 11.57 -17.61
N ALA A 178 -17.28 10.53 -17.75
CA ALA A 178 -16.64 10.18 -19.03
C ALA A 178 -17.67 9.80 -20.12
N ASP A 179 -18.82 9.26 -19.70
CA ASP A 179 -19.85 8.66 -20.55
C ASP A 179 -21.07 9.56 -20.82
N GLU A 180 -21.00 10.87 -20.56
CA GLU A 180 -22.12 11.75 -20.91
C GLU A 180 -22.34 11.77 -22.43
N THR A 181 -23.42 11.10 -22.87
CA THR A 181 -24.03 11.32 -24.17
C THR A 181 -24.38 12.80 -24.30
N ALA A 182 -24.01 13.40 -25.43
CA ALA A 182 -24.05 14.84 -25.71
C ALA A 182 -25.41 15.55 -25.53
N ALA A 183 -26.48 14.82 -25.18
CA ALA A 183 -27.86 15.29 -25.13
C ALA A 183 -28.26 15.98 -23.81
N ASN A 184 -27.55 15.76 -22.69
CA ASN A 184 -27.98 16.27 -21.37
C ASN A 184 -26.88 16.94 -20.51
N SER A 185 -25.72 17.25 -21.09
CA SER A 185 -24.61 17.88 -20.37
C SER A 185 -24.79 19.40 -20.32
N GLU A 186 -24.70 20.01 -19.13
CA GLU A 186 -24.40 21.44 -19.01
C GLU A 186 -23.07 21.72 -19.72
N LYS A 187 -23.14 22.28 -20.93
CA LYS A 187 -21.97 22.57 -21.74
C LYS A 187 -21.07 23.54 -20.97
N ALA A 188 -19.88 23.09 -20.61
CA ALA A 188 -18.85 23.91 -20.00
C ALA A 188 -18.61 25.17 -20.85
N SER A 189 -18.51 26.33 -20.19
CA SER A 189 -18.18 27.57 -20.88
C SER A 189 -16.67 27.65 -21.16
N ILE A 190 -16.26 28.37 -22.22
CA ILE A 190 -14.84 28.66 -22.46
C ILE A 190 -14.21 29.36 -21.24
N ALA A 191 -14.96 30.25 -20.59
CA ALA A 191 -14.51 31.01 -19.43
C ALA A 191 -14.13 30.13 -18.23
N GLU A 192 -14.75 28.97 -18.07
CA GLU A 192 -14.38 27.98 -17.04
C GLU A 192 -13.10 27.22 -17.38
N VAL A 193 -12.88 26.91 -18.66
CA VAL A 193 -11.83 25.98 -19.11
C VAL A 193 -10.53 26.67 -19.48
N GLU A 194 -10.62 27.87 -20.05
CA GLU A 194 -9.47 28.70 -20.40
C GLU A 194 -8.45 28.87 -19.25
N PRO A 195 -8.85 29.23 -18.02
CA PRO A 195 -7.87 29.36 -16.93
C PRO A 195 -7.21 28.02 -16.58
N LEU A 196 -7.92 26.90 -16.66
CA LEU A 196 -7.37 25.57 -16.36
C LEU A 196 -6.31 25.14 -17.36
N VAL A 197 -6.57 25.38 -18.66
CA VAL A 197 -5.63 25.05 -19.74
C VAL A 197 -4.37 25.89 -19.62
N LYS A 198 -4.51 27.20 -19.43
CA LYS A 198 -3.37 28.12 -19.29
C LYS A 198 -2.57 27.84 -18.03
N ASP A 199 -3.24 27.61 -16.90
CA ASP A 199 -2.59 27.23 -15.64
C ASP A 199 -1.75 25.96 -15.83
N PHE A 200 -2.36 24.88 -16.34
CA PHE A 200 -1.65 23.63 -16.62
C PHE A 200 -0.43 23.85 -17.53
N ALA A 201 -0.61 24.53 -18.66
CA ALA A 201 0.46 24.79 -19.62
C ALA A 201 1.65 25.54 -19.01
N SER A 202 1.38 26.47 -18.09
CA SER A 202 2.42 27.27 -17.43
C SER A 202 3.22 26.49 -16.38
N ARG A 203 2.62 25.50 -15.71
CA ARG A 203 3.20 24.90 -14.48
C ARG A 203 3.44 23.39 -14.52
N TYR A 204 2.97 22.67 -15.54
CA TYR A 204 3.00 21.19 -15.53
C TYR A 204 4.40 20.60 -15.33
N LYS A 205 5.44 21.19 -15.91
CA LYS A 205 6.83 20.73 -15.74
C LYS A 205 7.30 20.86 -14.29
N ALA A 206 7.12 22.04 -13.70
CA ALA A 206 7.48 22.30 -12.31
C ALA A 206 6.67 21.43 -11.33
N ALA A 207 5.39 21.20 -11.63
CA ALA A 207 4.55 20.30 -10.84
C ALA A 207 5.03 18.84 -10.92
N ILE A 208 5.42 18.34 -12.10
CA ILE A 208 6.00 17.00 -12.25
C ILE A 208 7.30 16.86 -11.45
N GLU A 209 8.17 17.88 -11.49
CA GLU A 209 9.41 17.90 -10.73
C GLU A 209 9.17 17.88 -9.21
N LEU A 210 8.21 18.69 -8.73
CA LEU A 210 7.83 18.72 -7.31
C LEU A 210 7.24 17.39 -6.86
N MET A 211 6.33 16.80 -7.65
CA MET A 211 5.75 15.48 -7.34
C MET A 211 6.82 14.39 -7.31
N HIS A 212 7.79 14.45 -8.22
CA HIS A 212 8.93 13.53 -8.21
C HIS A 212 9.76 13.67 -6.92
N TYR A 213 10.08 14.91 -6.52
CA TYR A 213 10.79 15.17 -5.27
C TYR A 213 10.04 14.67 -4.03
N ASP A 214 8.73 14.93 -3.96
CA ASP A 214 7.87 14.44 -2.87
C ASP A 214 7.91 12.91 -2.78
N VAL A 215 7.85 12.19 -3.91
CA VAL A 215 7.91 10.71 -3.91
C VAL A 215 9.30 10.21 -3.48
N ILE A 216 10.40 10.78 -3.97
CA ILE A 216 11.77 10.35 -3.56
C ILE A 216 11.97 10.53 -2.06
N THR A 217 11.51 11.65 -1.51
CA THR A 217 11.74 11.99 -0.11
C THR A 217 10.81 11.24 0.85
N SER A 218 9.64 10.79 0.38
CA SER A 218 8.63 10.12 1.21
C SER A 218 8.79 8.59 1.27
N PHE A 219 9.37 7.97 0.24
CA PHE A 219 9.43 6.51 0.12
C PHE A 219 10.88 6.03 -0.04
N SER A 220 11.41 5.35 0.99
CA SER A 220 12.79 4.85 0.98
C SER A 220 13.01 3.65 0.07
N ASN A 221 11.95 2.87 -0.20
CA ASN A 221 12.02 1.76 -1.15
C ASN A 221 11.89 2.27 -2.58
N PHE A 222 12.98 2.14 -3.33
CA PHE A 222 13.07 2.55 -4.72
C PHE A 222 11.97 1.96 -5.61
N LEU A 223 11.67 0.66 -5.49
CA LEU A 223 10.67 -0.01 -6.32
C LEU A 223 9.25 0.48 -6.00
N CYS A 224 8.98 0.77 -4.73
CA CYS A 224 7.71 1.36 -4.32
C CYS A 224 7.58 2.81 -4.84
N GLY A 225 8.62 3.64 -4.67
CA GLY A 225 8.67 5.03 -5.15
C GLY A 225 8.48 5.14 -6.67
N MET A 226 9.34 4.46 -7.44
CA MET A 226 8.90 3.55 -8.50
C MET A 226 7.46 3.64 -9.05
N GLU A 227 6.70 2.68 -8.54
CA GLU A 227 5.32 2.42 -8.87
C GLU A 227 4.40 3.60 -8.55
N ILE A 228 4.64 4.28 -7.43
CA ILE A 228 3.85 5.46 -6.99
C ILE A 228 4.01 6.61 -7.99
N LEU A 229 5.24 6.91 -8.41
CA LEU A 229 5.50 7.94 -9.40
C LEU A 229 4.82 7.56 -10.73
N ARG A 230 4.97 6.31 -11.18
CA ARG A 230 4.33 5.84 -12.42
C ARG A 230 2.81 5.98 -12.35
N ALA A 231 2.19 5.60 -11.24
CA ALA A 231 0.76 5.74 -11.01
C ALA A 231 0.32 7.22 -11.01
N THR A 232 1.10 8.09 -10.36
CA THR A 232 0.86 9.54 -10.33
C THR A 232 0.87 10.15 -11.73
N LEU A 233 1.90 9.84 -12.52
CA LEU A 233 2.07 10.39 -13.86
C LEU A 233 1.05 9.84 -14.86
N ALA A 234 0.67 8.56 -14.73
CA ALA A 234 -0.41 7.97 -15.51
C ALA A 234 -1.76 8.64 -15.20
N GLN A 235 -2.05 8.89 -13.93
CA GLN A 235 -3.28 9.52 -13.51
C GLN A 235 -3.35 11.01 -13.90
N LEU A 236 -2.23 11.74 -13.81
CA LEU A 236 -2.12 13.10 -14.37
C LEU A 236 -2.47 13.13 -15.86
N LEU A 237 -1.91 12.19 -16.62
CA LEU A 237 -2.15 12.09 -18.06
C LEU A 237 -3.62 11.79 -18.36
N LEU A 238 -4.26 10.94 -17.56
CA LEU A 238 -5.69 10.65 -17.68
C LEU A 238 -6.54 11.91 -17.45
N TYR A 239 -6.28 12.65 -16.37
CA TYR A 239 -6.99 13.90 -16.09
C TYR A 239 -6.80 14.94 -17.18
N TYR A 240 -5.57 15.11 -17.67
CA TYR A 240 -5.28 16.05 -18.74
C TYR A 240 -5.92 15.65 -20.07
N THR A 241 -5.91 14.36 -20.41
CA THR A 241 -6.57 13.86 -21.64
C THR A 241 -8.06 14.15 -21.61
N ARG A 242 -8.72 13.91 -20.47
CA ARG A 242 -10.14 14.25 -20.27
C ARG A 242 -10.41 15.75 -20.38
N LEU A 243 -9.52 16.60 -19.83
CA LEU A 243 -9.62 18.06 -20.02
C LEU A 243 -9.54 18.43 -21.50
N SER A 244 -8.57 17.88 -22.24
CA SER A 244 -8.39 18.14 -23.67
C SER A 244 -9.60 17.70 -24.50
N GLU A 245 -10.21 16.56 -24.16
CA GLU A 245 -11.47 16.11 -24.78
C GLU A 245 -12.63 17.03 -24.47
N CYS A 246 -12.73 17.56 -23.24
CA CYS A 246 -13.74 18.57 -22.89
C CYS A 246 -13.58 19.84 -23.74
N VAL A 247 -12.35 20.35 -23.90
CA VAL A 247 -12.08 21.53 -24.74
C VAL A 247 -12.59 21.34 -26.17
N LYS A 248 -12.38 20.15 -26.75
CA LYS A 248 -12.84 19.84 -28.13
C LYS A 248 -14.36 19.83 -28.28
N ARG A 249 -15.11 19.58 -27.20
CA ARG A 249 -16.59 19.52 -27.21
C ARG A 249 -17.25 20.89 -26.98
N ILE A 250 -16.50 21.91 -26.55
CA ILE A 250 -17.02 23.24 -26.22
C ILE A 250 -17.09 24.12 -27.48
N ASN A 251 -18.21 24.82 -27.65
CA ASN A 251 -18.37 25.82 -28.72
C ASN A 251 -17.32 26.92 -28.57
N GLY A 252 -16.43 27.06 -29.56
CA GLY A 252 -15.31 28.02 -29.56
C GLY A 252 -14.06 27.54 -28.79
N GLY A 253 -14.04 26.30 -28.31
CA GLY A 253 -12.87 25.70 -27.65
C GLY A 253 -11.64 25.58 -28.55
N SER A 254 -11.81 25.65 -29.87
CA SER A 254 -10.70 25.68 -30.83
C SER A 254 -9.74 26.85 -30.62
N ALA A 255 -10.21 27.95 -30.02
CA ALA A 255 -9.38 29.10 -29.66
C ALA A 255 -8.31 28.75 -28.59
N LEU A 256 -8.55 27.73 -27.78
CA LEU A 256 -7.65 27.25 -26.72
C LEU A 256 -6.64 26.21 -27.22
N ASN A 257 -6.74 25.74 -28.46
CA ASN A 257 -5.83 24.72 -29.00
C ASN A 257 -4.35 25.15 -28.98
N LYS A 258 -4.08 26.47 -29.05
CA LYS A 258 -2.73 27.04 -28.95
C LYS A 258 -2.13 26.93 -27.55
N ASP A 259 -2.99 26.89 -26.52
CA ASP A 259 -2.60 26.86 -25.12
C ASP A 259 -2.57 25.41 -24.57
N LEU A 260 -3.11 24.45 -25.33
CA LEU A 260 -3.03 23.02 -24.99
C LEU A 260 -1.60 22.49 -25.17
N VAL A 261 -1.07 21.92 -24.10
CA VAL A 261 0.16 21.11 -24.15
C VAL A 261 -0.12 19.80 -24.91
N SER A 262 0.77 19.43 -25.83
CA SER A 262 0.63 18.16 -26.52
C SER A 262 0.88 16.97 -25.57
N ILE A 263 0.09 15.91 -25.72
CA ILE A 263 0.26 14.65 -24.96
C ILE A 263 1.69 14.13 -25.10
N SER A 264 2.30 14.24 -26.29
CA SER A 264 3.69 13.85 -26.54
C SER A 264 4.70 14.64 -25.68
N SER A 265 4.46 15.92 -25.43
CA SER A 265 5.33 16.75 -24.58
C SER A 265 5.23 16.35 -23.11
N ILE A 266 4.02 16.03 -22.64
CA ILE A 266 3.80 15.53 -21.27
C ILE A 266 4.49 14.16 -21.12
N LEU A 267 4.31 13.26 -22.08
CA LEU A 267 4.98 11.95 -22.09
C LEU A 267 6.51 12.06 -22.13
N PHE A 268 7.06 13.03 -22.87
CA PHE A 268 8.49 13.28 -22.89
C PHE A 268 9.00 13.72 -21.52
N GLU A 269 8.30 14.65 -20.87
CA GLU A 269 8.65 15.10 -19.52
C GLU A 269 8.53 13.96 -18.50
N ILE A 270 7.44 13.19 -18.53
CA ILE A 270 7.24 11.99 -17.69
C ILE A 270 8.41 11.00 -17.84
N LYS A 271 8.88 10.77 -19.07
CA LYS A 271 9.98 9.83 -19.34
C LYS A 271 11.29 10.27 -18.69
N LYS A 272 11.55 11.57 -18.54
CA LYS A 272 12.74 12.10 -17.86
C LYS A 272 12.79 11.59 -16.42
N TYR A 273 11.69 11.69 -15.69
CA TYR A 273 11.63 11.32 -14.28
C TYR A 273 11.48 9.81 -14.06
N SER A 274 10.87 9.08 -14.99
CA SER A 274 10.81 7.61 -14.93
C SER A 274 12.17 6.89 -15.02
N ARG A 275 13.22 7.61 -15.44
CA ARG A 275 14.58 7.08 -15.64
C ARG A 275 15.58 7.53 -14.57
N THR A 276 15.20 8.48 -13.71
CA THR A 276 16.15 9.25 -12.88
C THR A 276 15.87 9.14 -11.38
N PHE A 277 15.32 8.01 -10.96
CA PHE A 277 15.14 7.70 -9.55
C PHE A 277 16.33 6.88 -9.06
#